data_AF-A0A8K0PHP2-F1
#
_entry.id   AF-A0A8K0PHP2-F1
#
_cell.length_a   1.000
_cell.length_b   1.000
_cell.length_c   1.000
_cell.angle_alpha   90.00
_cell.angle_beta   90.00
_cell.angle_gamma   90.00
#
_symmetry.space_group_name_H-M   'P 1'
#
loop_
_entity.id
_entity.type
_entity.pdbx_description
1 polymer ?
#
loop_
_entity_poly.entity_id
_entity_poly.type
_entity_poly.pdbx_seq_one_letter_code
_entity_poly.pdbx_strand_id
1 'polypeptide(L)'
;MPLLDLNLIALDPSTTPEAFVEKLRHQRPDTKVVVASIPHHWVARPAVHDVKHLGDSRWDMMLVTEGELSQATEVHDLVKDVYNMKIGVPRKLYANYPITNEKLLREAKSEQKWWDEVAIVHYPSIRHFCDMAAGEDYQEINQKYRLPSLEDTILLCTTELPRKTASKL
;
A
#
# COMPACT_ATOMS: atom_id res chain seq x y z
N MET A 1 -4.56 9.55 15.31
CA MET A 1 -3.62 9.04 14.29
C MET A 1 -4.40 8.98 13.00
N PRO A 2 -4.00 9.63 11.90
CA PRO A 2 -4.72 9.44 10.65
C PRO A 2 -4.43 8.01 10.18
N LEU A 3 -5.43 7.16 10.26
CA LEU A 3 -5.44 5.86 9.60
C LEU A 3 -5.44 6.19 8.10
N LEU A 4 -4.40 5.75 7.37
CA LEU A 4 -4.43 5.85 5.93
C LEU A 4 -5.14 4.65 5.36
N ASP A 5 -5.65 4.84 4.17
CA ASP A 5 -6.35 3.82 3.42
C ASP A 5 -5.49 3.43 2.23
N LEU A 6 -4.99 2.18 2.22
CA LEU A 6 -4.24 1.60 1.13
C LEU A 6 -5.19 0.78 0.25
N ASN A 7 -5.19 1.09 -1.03
CA ASN A 7 -6.01 0.43 -2.03
C ASN A 7 -5.10 -0.10 -3.15
N LEU A 8 -5.21 -1.38 -3.45
CA LEU A 8 -4.82 -1.92 -4.76
C LEU A 8 -6.09 -1.98 -5.60
N ILE A 9 -6.04 -1.40 -6.79
CA ILE A 9 -7.21 -1.16 -7.63
C ILE A 9 -6.95 -1.80 -8.99
N ALA A 10 -7.84 -2.69 -9.40
CA ALA A 10 -7.98 -3.13 -10.78
C ALA A 10 -8.98 -2.19 -11.45
N LEU A 11 -8.53 -1.47 -12.47
CA LEU A 11 -9.34 -0.47 -13.15
C LEU A 11 -10.20 -1.13 -14.23
N ASP A 12 -11.29 -0.46 -14.58
CA ASP A 12 -12.00 -0.77 -15.82
C ASP A 12 -11.04 -0.57 -17.01
N PRO A 13 -11.07 -1.45 -18.05
CA PRO A 13 -10.17 -1.32 -19.21
C PRO A 13 -10.24 0.02 -19.95
N SER A 14 -11.32 0.78 -19.79
CA SER A 14 -11.47 2.13 -20.35
C SER A 14 -10.78 3.24 -19.55
N THR A 15 -10.23 2.93 -18.37
CA THR A 15 -9.68 3.91 -17.43
C THR A 15 -8.18 3.73 -17.21
N THR A 16 -7.44 4.84 -17.32
CA THR A 16 -6.01 4.90 -16.95
C THR A 16 -5.83 5.35 -15.50
N PRO A 17 -4.76 4.95 -14.79
CA PRO A 17 -4.46 5.43 -13.43
C PRO A 17 -4.44 6.96 -13.28
N GLU A 18 -3.91 7.68 -14.27
CA GLU A 18 -3.85 9.14 -14.27
C GLU A 18 -5.26 9.76 -14.33
N ALA A 19 -6.09 9.30 -15.26
CA ALA A 19 -7.48 9.73 -15.39
C ALA A 19 -8.30 9.42 -14.12
N PHE A 20 -8.06 8.27 -13.48
CA PHE A 20 -8.69 7.92 -12.21
C PHE A 20 -8.33 8.93 -11.11
N VAL A 21 -7.04 9.22 -10.93
CA VAL A 21 -6.56 10.19 -9.92
C VAL A 21 -7.09 11.59 -10.19
N GLU A 22 -7.15 12.00 -11.45
CA GLU A 22 -7.72 13.29 -11.84
C GLU A 22 -9.19 13.39 -11.49
N LYS A 23 -9.98 12.37 -11.87
CA LYS A 23 -11.41 12.33 -11.54
C LYS A 23 -11.63 12.35 -10.03
N LEU A 24 -10.87 11.56 -9.27
CA LEU A 24 -10.95 11.54 -7.81
C LEU A 24 -10.64 12.92 -7.20
N ARG A 25 -9.58 13.60 -7.66
CA ARG A 25 -9.23 14.94 -7.17
C ARG A 25 -10.27 15.99 -7.54
N HIS A 26 -10.86 15.90 -8.73
CA HIS A 26 -11.90 16.82 -9.18
C HIS A 26 -13.20 16.65 -8.39
N GLN A 27 -13.60 15.41 -8.11
CA GLN A 27 -14.87 15.13 -7.45
C GLN A 27 -14.75 15.16 -5.93
N ARG A 28 -13.59 14.82 -5.37
CA ARG A 28 -13.31 14.83 -3.93
C ARG A 28 -12.00 15.59 -3.63
N PRO A 29 -12.02 16.93 -3.72
CA PRO A 29 -10.83 17.75 -3.45
C PRO A 29 -10.30 17.61 -2.01
N ASP A 30 -11.17 17.21 -1.07
CA ASP A 30 -10.81 16.97 0.34
C ASP A 30 -10.06 15.64 0.54
N THR A 31 -10.14 14.71 -0.41
CA THR A 31 -9.40 13.44 -0.34
C THR A 31 -7.94 13.67 -0.67
N LYS A 32 -7.10 13.67 0.37
CA LYS A 32 -5.67 13.84 0.20
C LYS A 32 -5.01 12.52 -0.25
N VAL A 33 -4.56 12.50 -1.50
CA VAL A 33 -3.74 11.43 -2.07
C VAL A 33 -2.30 11.56 -1.54
N VAL A 34 -1.87 10.57 -0.75
CA VAL A 34 -0.51 10.50 -0.18
C VAL A 34 0.46 9.85 -1.17
N VAL A 35 0.06 8.72 -1.74
CA VAL A 35 0.82 7.97 -2.76
C VAL A 35 -0.15 7.53 -3.85
N ALA A 36 0.26 7.66 -5.11
CA ALA A 36 -0.39 7.03 -6.24
C ALA A 36 0.70 6.42 -7.12
N SER A 37 0.61 5.13 -7.41
CA SER A 37 1.65 4.40 -8.12
C SER A 37 1.08 3.25 -8.94
N ILE A 38 1.85 2.78 -9.92
CA ILE A 38 1.51 1.65 -10.79
C ILE A 38 2.27 0.42 -10.30
N PRO A 39 1.58 -0.67 -9.89
CA PRO A 39 2.21 -1.96 -9.61
C PRO A 39 2.77 -2.62 -10.87
N HIS A 40 3.92 -3.27 -10.75
CA HIS A 40 4.59 -3.92 -11.87
C HIS A 40 4.77 -5.42 -11.67
N HIS A 41 5.46 -5.81 -10.60
CA HIS A 41 5.88 -7.18 -10.38
C HIS A 41 5.87 -7.54 -8.90
N TRP A 42 5.42 -8.75 -8.63
CA TRP A 42 5.55 -9.39 -7.33
C TRP A 42 6.97 -9.88 -7.15
N VAL A 43 7.66 -9.38 -6.15
CA VAL A 43 8.91 -9.95 -5.63
C VAL A 43 8.59 -11.10 -4.68
N ALA A 44 7.54 -10.94 -3.87
CA ALA A 44 6.95 -12.02 -3.07
C ALA A 44 5.42 -11.93 -3.15
N ARG A 45 4.77 -13.07 -3.40
CA ARG A 45 3.31 -13.20 -3.50
C ARG A 45 2.73 -13.68 -2.16
N PRO A 46 1.46 -13.36 -1.87
CA PRO A 46 0.78 -13.90 -0.69
C PRO A 46 0.74 -15.42 -0.75
N ALA A 47 1.04 -16.07 0.37
CA ALA A 47 1.06 -17.53 0.48
C ALA A 47 0.01 -18.09 1.44
N VAL A 48 -0.46 -17.28 2.40
CA VAL A 48 -1.34 -17.70 3.48
C VAL A 48 -2.61 -16.83 3.54
N HIS A 49 -2.47 -15.50 3.48
CA HIS A 49 -3.56 -14.56 3.61
C HIS A 49 -3.97 -13.98 2.26
N ASP A 50 -5.28 -13.89 2.01
CA ASP A 50 -5.88 -13.27 0.82
C ASP A 50 -5.32 -13.75 -0.53
N VAL A 51 -4.78 -14.98 -0.58
CA VAL A 51 -4.04 -15.52 -1.73
C VAL A 51 -4.81 -15.36 -3.04
N LYS A 52 -6.12 -15.62 -3.04
CA LYS A 52 -6.97 -15.48 -4.24
C LYS A 52 -7.20 -14.01 -4.59
N HIS A 53 -7.67 -13.20 -3.65
CA HIS A 53 -8.03 -11.80 -3.94
C HIS A 53 -6.80 -10.99 -4.35
N LEU A 54 -5.71 -11.05 -3.57
CA LEU A 54 -4.46 -10.36 -3.89
C LEU A 54 -3.72 -10.97 -5.08
N GLY A 55 -3.75 -12.30 -5.23
CA GLY A 55 -2.90 -13.03 -6.18
C GLY A 55 -3.47 -13.18 -7.59
N ASP A 56 -4.80 -13.26 -7.73
CA ASP A 56 -5.47 -13.55 -9.01
C ASP A 56 -5.78 -12.28 -9.80
N SER A 57 -5.95 -11.14 -9.12
CA SER A 57 -6.24 -9.86 -9.76
C SER A 57 -4.95 -9.19 -10.30
N ARG A 58 -5.05 -8.60 -11.50
CA ARG A 58 -4.05 -7.67 -12.02
C ARG A 58 -4.36 -6.29 -11.44
N TRP A 59 -3.48 -5.81 -10.57
CA TRP A 59 -3.60 -4.48 -9.99
C TRP A 59 -2.99 -3.43 -10.91
N ASP A 60 -3.80 -2.46 -11.33
CA ASP A 60 -3.39 -1.38 -12.22
C ASP A 60 -2.86 -0.17 -11.44
N MET A 61 -3.27 -0.04 -10.19
CA MET A 61 -2.94 1.11 -9.36
C MET A 61 -2.84 0.76 -7.88
N MET A 62 -1.84 1.30 -7.18
CA MET A 62 -1.78 1.39 -5.73
C MET A 62 -2.02 2.84 -5.32
N LEU A 63 -3.04 3.06 -4.49
CA LEU A 63 -3.46 4.37 -4.01
C LEU A 63 -3.46 4.39 -2.48
N VAL A 64 -2.82 5.40 -1.89
CA VAL A 64 -2.84 5.64 -0.44
C VAL A 64 -3.46 7.01 -0.17
N THR A 65 -4.53 7.07 0.61
CA THR A 65 -5.30 8.29 0.90
C THR A 65 -5.50 8.55 2.39
N GLU A 66 -5.61 9.83 2.77
CA GLU A 66 -6.27 10.22 4.03
C GLU A 66 -7.79 10.25 3.77
N GLY A 67 -8.47 9.11 3.98
CA GLY A 67 -9.92 8.94 3.73
C GLY A 67 -10.27 7.62 3.04
N GLU A 68 -11.53 7.18 3.13
CA GLU A 68 -11.98 5.88 2.60
C GLU A 68 -12.40 5.97 1.13
N LEU A 69 -11.80 5.16 0.27
CA LEU A 69 -12.15 5.11 -1.14
C LEU A 69 -13.57 4.56 -1.38
N SER A 70 -14.04 3.66 -0.51
CA SER A 70 -15.39 3.08 -0.55
C SER A 70 -16.52 4.13 -0.47
N GLN A 71 -16.22 5.32 0.04
CA GLN A 71 -17.17 6.42 0.10
C GLN A 71 -17.21 7.23 -1.20
N ALA A 72 -16.25 7.05 -2.11
CA ALA A 72 -16.15 7.78 -3.37
C ALA A 72 -16.94 7.07 -4.47
N THR A 73 -18.27 7.10 -4.34
CA THR A 73 -19.18 6.44 -5.27
C THR A 73 -19.00 6.85 -6.73
N GLU A 74 -18.46 8.05 -6.97
CA GLU A 74 -18.27 8.64 -8.28
C GLU A 74 -17.16 7.96 -9.10
N VAL A 75 -16.28 7.21 -8.44
CA VAL A 75 -15.21 6.43 -9.09
C VAL A 75 -15.48 4.93 -9.11
N HIS A 76 -16.59 4.45 -8.51
CA HIS A 76 -16.92 3.01 -8.48
C HIS A 76 -17.07 2.41 -9.87
N ASP A 77 -17.68 3.15 -10.82
CA ASP A 77 -17.83 2.69 -12.21
C ASP A 77 -16.48 2.54 -12.96
N LEU A 78 -15.39 3.05 -12.39
CA LEU A 78 -14.04 2.95 -12.95
C LEU A 78 -13.22 1.81 -12.33
N VAL A 79 -13.77 1.11 -11.34
CA VAL A 79 -13.09 0.08 -10.56
C VAL A 79 -13.73 -1.26 -10.86
N LYS A 80 -12.92 -2.19 -11.34
CA LYS A 80 -13.32 -3.59 -11.54
C LYS A 80 -13.21 -4.40 -10.25
N ASP A 81 -12.13 -4.19 -9.51
CA ASP A 81 -11.85 -4.87 -8.24
C ASP A 81 -10.98 -3.98 -7.36
N VAL A 82 -11.13 -4.12 -6.04
CA VAL A 82 -10.36 -3.36 -5.06
C VAL A 82 -9.98 -4.25 -3.88
N TYR A 83 -8.69 -4.26 -3.56
CA TYR A 83 -8.20 -4.77 -2.30
C TYR A 83 -7.88 -3.60 -1.37
N ASN A 84 -8.53 -3.56 -0.21
CA ASN A 84 -8.47 -2.46 0.74
C ASN A 84 -7.79 -2.89 2.03
N MET A 85 -6.94 -2.02 2.58
CA MET A 85 -6.34 -2.21 3.89
C MET A 85 -6.14 -0.88 4.60
N LYS A 86 -6.50 -0.86 5.89
CA LYS A 86 -6.19 0.27 6.76
C LYS A 86 -4.75 0.17 7.25
N ILE A 87 -3.95 1.21 6.98
CA ILE A 87 -2.55 1.25 7.40
C ILE A 87 -2.33 2.37 8.42
N GLY A 88 -1.66 2.03 9.52
CA GLY A 88 -1.18 3.02 10.47
C GLY A 88 0.06 3.71 9.91
N VAL A 89 0.13 5.03 9.96
CA VAL A 89 1.39 5.76 9.70
C VAL A 89 2.03 6.16 11.02
N PRO A 90 3.22 5.63 11.33
CA PRO A 90 4.11 6.08 12.41
C PRO A 90 4.54 7.55 12.28
N ARG A 91 3.66 8.55 12.51
CA ARG A 91 4.07 9.96 12.32
C ARG A 91 5.09 10.46 13.35
N LYS A 92 5.18 9.86 14.55
CA LYS A 92 6.17 10.19 15.61
C LYS A 92 6.28 9.02 16.60
N LEU A 93 7.16 8.07 16.34
CA LEU A 93 7.16 6.79 17.05
C LEU A 93 8.44 6.63 17.88
N TYR A 94 8.52 7.28 19.05
CA TYR A 94 9.47 6.87 20.11
C TYR A 94 8.99 7.04 21.56
N ALA A 95 7.93 7.80 21.87
CA ALA A 95 7.52 7.97 23.28
C ALA A 95 6.45 6.98 23.78
N ASN A 96 5.38 6.75 23.00
CA ASN A 96 4.19 6.03 23.46
C ASN A 96 3.80 4.82 22.60
N TYR A 97 4.76 4.26 21.84
CA TYR A 97 4.49 3.18 20.90
C TYR A 97 3.84 1.94 21.55
N PRO A 98 4.31 1.44 22.71
CA PRO A 98 3.75 0.21 23.27
C PRO A 98 2.24 0.34 23.58
N ILE A 99 1.83 1.43 24.23
CA ILE A 99 0.42 1.68 24.61
C ILE A 99 -0.45 1.90 23.36
N THR A 100 0.08 2.65 22.39
CA THR A 100 -0.66 2.99 21.17
C THR A 100 -0.84 1.77 20.27
N ASN A 101 0.21 0.96 20.15
CA ASN A 101 0.21 -0.30 19.42
C ASN A 101 -0.75 -1.30 20.06
N GLU A 102 -0.73 -1.45 21.39
CA GLU A 102 -1.68 -2.34 22.09
C GLU A 102 -3.14 -1.93 21.88
N LYS A 103 -3.45 -0.64 21.89
CA LYS A 103 -4.80 -0.16 21.61
C LYS A 103 -5.23 -0.47 20.17
N LEU A 104 -4.38 -0.15 19.19
CA LEU A 104 -4.64 -0.43 17.77
C LEU A 104 -4.80 -1.93 17.51
N LEU A 105 -3.93 -2.76 18.09
CA LEU A 105 -4.01 -4.21 18.00
C LEU A 105 -5.28 -4.75 18.68
N ARG A 106 -5.77 -4.14 19.76
CA ARG A 106 -7.05 -4.54 20.38
C ARG A 106 -8.26 -4.17 19.52
N GLU A 107 -8.25 -2.98 18.93
CA GLU A 107 -9.33 -2.51 18.03
C GLU A 107 -9.33 -3.30 16.71
N ALA A 108 -8.16 -3.73 16.22
CA ALA A 108 -8.03 -4.61 15.05
C ALA A 108 -8.33 -6.09 15.34
N LYS A 109 -8.26 -6.54 16.62
CA LYS A 109 -8.46 -7.93 17.01
C LYS A 109 -9.90 -8.43 16.98
N SER A 110 -10.90 -7.57 16.72
CA SER A 110 -12.26 -8.04 16.47
C SER A 110 -12.41 -8.45 15.00
N GLU A 111 -12.08 -9.72 14.75
CA GLU A 111 -12.53 -10.55 13.62
C GLU A 111 -11.90 -10.36 12.22
N GLN A 112 -10.58 -10.58 12.07
CA GLN A 112 -9.98 -11.34 10.95
C GLN A 112 -8.45 -11.45 11.10
N LYS A 113 -7.87 -12.58 10.66
CA LYS A 113 -6.41 -12.66 10.40
C LYS A 113 -6.11 -11.64 9.29
N TRP A 114 -5.17 -10.75 9.52
CA TRP A 114 -4.93 -9.55 8.72
C TRP A 114 -3.43 -9.30 8.58
N TRP A 115 -3.01 -8.41 7.68
CA TRP A 115 -1.62 -7.98 7.56
C TRP A 115 -1.24 -7.06 8.72
N ASP A 116 -0.27 -7.47 9.54
CA ASP A 116 0.12 -6.74 10.75
C ASP A 116 0.89 -5.44 10.47
N GLU A 117 1.68 -5.39 9.38
CA GLU A 117 2.53 -4.25 9.06
C GLU A 117 2.62 -3.98 7.55
N VAL A 118 2.64 -2.70 7.18
CA VAL A 118 2.88 -2.22 5.81
C VAL A 118 3.98 -1.18 5.82
N ALA A 119 4.99 -1.38 4.98
CA ALA A 119 6.06 -0.44 4.74
C ALA A 119 6.17 -0.09 3.25
N ILE A 120 6.30 1.20 2.94
CA ILE A 120 6.62 1.69 1.60
C ILE A 120 8.06 2.16 1.62
N VAL A 121 8.91 1.57 0.77
CA VAL A 121 10.34 1.84 0.73
C VAL A 121 10.74 2.32 -0.66
N HIS A 122 11.43 3.46 -0.71
CA HIS A 122 11.92 4.04 -1.95
C HIS A 122 13.36 3.61 -2.22
N TYR A 123 13.58 3.07 -3.43
CA TYR A 123 14.92 2.82 -3.96
C TYR A 123 15.18 3.72 -5.15
N PRO A 124 16.42 4.24 -5.33
CA PRO A 124 16.75 5.04 -6.51
C PRO A 124 16.60 4.29 -7.83
N SER A 125 16.78 2.96 -7.81
CA SER A 125 16.50 2.08 -8.95
C SER A 125 16.30 0.65 -8.48
N ILE A 126 15.77 -0.20 -9.36
CA ILE A 126 15.65 -1.65 -9.09
C ILE A 126 17.01 -2.29 -8.79
N ARG A 127 18.11 -1.78 -9.37
CA ARG A 127 19.46 -2.31 -9.08
C ARG A 127 19.86 -2.07 -7.63
N HIS A 128 19.58 -0.90 -7.07
CA HIS A 128 19.85 -0.63 -5.65
C HIS A 128 19.06 -1.56 -4.73
N PHE A 129 17.82 -1.92 -5.11
CA PHE A 129 17.06 -2.93 -4.40
C PHE A 129 17.72 -4.31 -4.50
N CYS A 130 18.14 -4.72 -5.70
CA CYS A 130 18.82 -6.00 -5.91
C CYS A 130 20.14 -6.08 -5.14
N ASP A 131 20.95 -5.01 -5.16
CA ASP A 131 22.24 -4.95 -4.46
C ASP A 131 22.05 -5.07 -2.95
N MET A 132 21.06 -4.36 -2.38
CA MET A 132 20.69 -4.49 -0.97
C MET A 132 20.19 -5.90 -0.66
N ALA A 133 19.28 -6.43 -1.47
CA ALA A 133 18.70 -7.75 -1.25
C ALA A 133 19.75 -8.87 -1.38
N ALA A 134 20.81 -8.68 -2.17
CA ALA A 134 21.92 -9.63 -2.31
C ALA A 134 23.02 -9.46 -1.26
N GLY A 135 23.02 -8.37 -0.48
CA GLY A 135 24.02 -8.09 0.55
C GLY A 135 24.04 -9.16 1.65
N GLU A 136 25.24 -9.61 2.04
CA GLU A 136 25.43 -10.63 3.07
C GLU A 136 24.86 -10.19 4.42
N ASP A 137 25.06 -8.92 4.80
CA ASP A 137 24.55 -8.31 6.02
C ASP A 137 23.01 -8.32 6.08
N TYR A 138 22.36 -7.96 4.97
CA TYR A 138 20.92 -8.04 4.85
C TYR A 138 20.43 -9.48 4.93
N GLN A 139 21.07 -10.41 4.21
CA GLN A 139 20.68 -11.81 4.18
C GLN A 139 20.79 -12.47 5.57
N GLU A 140 21.86 -12.18 6.33
CA GLU A 140 22.03 -12.69 7.68
C GLU A 140 20.89 -12.23 8.62
N ILE A 141 20.56 -10.93 8.61
CA ILE A 141 19.47 -10.39 9.43
C ILE A 141 18.12 -10.93 8.96
N ASN A 142 17.90 -10.98 7.64
CA ASN A 142 16.66 -11.44 7.04
C ASN A 142 16.38 -12.90 7.40
N GLN A 143 17.38 -13.78 7.31
CA GLN A 143 17.24 -15.20 7.66
C GLN A 143 17.11 -15.41 9.17
N LYS A 144 17.86 -14.66 9.98
CA LYS A 144 17.90 -14.87 11.43
C LYS A 144 16.67 -14.34 12.15
N TYR A 145 16.15 -13.18 11.74
CA TYR A 145 15.11 -12.48 12.49
C TYR A 145 13.83 -12.26 11.69
N ARG A 146 13.93 -11.88 10.41
CA ARG A 146 12.76 -11.47 9.64
C ARG A 146 11.91 -12.67 9.21
N LEU A 147 12.45 -13.56 8.38
CA LEU A 147 11.69 -14.68 7.80
C LEU A 147 11.02 -15.59 8.86
N PRO A 148 11.68 -15.97 9.97
CA PRO A 148 11.05 -16.82 10.99
C PRO A 148 9.91 -16.13 11.76
N SER A 149 9.85 -14.80 11.72
CA SER A 149 8.86 -14.00 12.45
C SER A 149 7.62 -13.68 11.60
N LEU A 150 7.63 -14.01 10.30
CA LEU A 150 6.55 -13.70 9.37
C LEU A 150 5.71 -14.96 9.09
N GLU A 151 4.40 -14.91 9.39
CA GLU A 151 3.44 -15.93 8.93
C GLU A 151 3.24 -15.84 7.41
N ASP A 152 3.19 -14.61 6.86
CA ASP A 152 3.09 -14.33 5.43
C ASP A 152 3.82 -13.02 5.09
N THR A 153 4.19 -12.82 3.82
CA THR A 153 4.82 -11.58 3.36
C THR A 153 4.53 -11.31 1.89
N ILE A 154 4.17 -10.06 1.59
CA ILE A 154 4.07 -9.56 0.21
C ILE A 154 5.16 -8.52 -0.05
N LEU A 155 5.74 -8.60 -1.24
CA LEU A 155 6.61 -7.56 -1.75
C LEU A 155 6.16 -7.23 -3.18
N LEU A 156 5.63 -6.03 -3.36
CA LEU A 156 5.12 -5.54 -4.63
C LEU A 156 5.91 -4.31 -5.06
N CYS A 157 6.55 -4.39 -6.22
CA CYS A 157 7.26 -3.25 -6.79
C CYS A 157 6.27 -2.34 -7.53
N THR A 158 6.31 -1.06 -7.21
CA THR A 158 5.48 -0.04 -7.87
C THR A 158 6.32 1.14 -8.37
N THR A 159 5.77 1.95 -9.26
CA THR A 159 6.37 3.24 -9.65
C THR A 159 5.37 4.36 -9.41
N GLU A 160 5.77 5.39 -8.67
CA GLU A 160 4.90 6.54 -8.42
C GLU A 160 4.48 7.23 -9.72
N LEU A 161 3.20 7.60 -9.79
CA LEU A 161 2.69 8.43 -10.86
C LEU A 161 3.35 9.82 -10.77
N PRO A 162 3.64 10.46 -11.92
CA PRO A 162 4.17 11.81 -11.92
C PRO A 162 3.23 12.75 -11.14
N ARG A 163 3.75 13.43 -10.13
CA ARG A 163 2.99 14.50 -9.48
C ARG A 163 2.89 15.64 -10.49
N LYS A 164 1.67 15.91 -11.00
CA LYS A 164 1.38 17.19 -11.67
C LYS A 164 1.66 18.30 -10.67
N THR A 165 2.84 18.89 -10.76
CA THR A 165 3.20 20.03 -9.93
C THR A 165 2.32 21.17 -10.40
N ALA A 166 1.55 21.78 -9.51
CA ALA A 166 0.91 23.04 -9.83
C ALA A 166 2.03 24.00 -10.27
N SER A 167 1.99 24.41 -11.54
CA SER A 167 2.85 25.46 -12.06
C SER A 167 2.70 26.65 -11.12
N LYS A 168 3.79 27.02 -10.43
CA LYS A 168 3.88 28.33 -9.79
C LYS A 168 3.87 29.36 -10.91
N LEU A 169 2.70 29.92 -11.21
CA LEU A 169 2.57 31.20 -11.90
C LEU A 169 2.76 32.32 -10.88
#